data_AF-A0A1C6K2N3-F1
#
_entry.id   AF-A0A1C6K2N3-F1
#
_cell.length_a   1.000
_cell.length_b   1.000
_cell.length_c   1.000
_cell.angle_alpha   90.00
_cell.angle_beta   90.00
_cell.angle_gamma   90.00
#
_symmetry.space_group_name_H-M   'P 1'
#
loop_
_entity.id
_entity.type
_entity.pdbx_description
1 polymer ?
#
loop_
_entity_poly.entity_id
_entity_poly.type
_entity_poly.pdbx_seq_one_letter_code
_entity_poly.pdbx_strand_id
1 'polypeptide(L)'
;MNSIKKYEDKNIYPTKEVSNKLAAFFKLDTKYFYDSMYEEDINISITLNTFMNANNLSIKSLAKLINISQETVSNWLSNKQPISRKSYNKLKELGILS
;
A
#
# COMPACT_ATOMS: atom_id res chain seq x y z
N MET A 1 25.68 -15.25 5.32
CA MET A 1 25.22 -14.37 4.23
C MET A 1 23.90 -14.92 3.67
N ASN A 2 22.83 -14.90 4.47
CA ASN A 2 21.52 -15.51 4.13
C ASN A 2 20.37 -14.47 4.12
N SER A 3 20.70 -13.20 4.33
CA SER A 3 19.70 -12.13 4.51
C SER A 3 19.30 -11.50 3.17
N ILE A 4 20.23 -11.38 2.22
CA ILE A 4 20.03 -10.75 0.91
C ILE A 4 19.07 -11.58 0.03
N LYS A 5 19.25 -12.90 0.04
CA LYS A 5 18.41 -13.83 -0.75
C LYS A 5 16.91 -13.70 -0.47
N LYS A 6 16.53 -13.35 0.77
CA LYS A 6 15.12 -13.11 1.14
C LYS A 6 14.52 -11.86 0.50
N TYR A 7 15.34 -10.84 0.22
CA TYR A 7 14.92 -9.65 -0.52
C TYR A 7 14.86 -9.92 -2.03
N GLU A 8 15.80 -10.71 -2.55
CA GLU A 8 15.85 -11.12 -3.97
C GLU A 8 14.66 -12.02 -4.36
N ASP A 9 14.27 -12.95 -3.48
CA ASP A 9 13.16 -13.89 -3.70
C ASP A 9 11.76 -13.23 -3.52
N LYS A 10 11.68 -11.89 -3.39
CA LYS A 10 10.45 -11.12 -3.08
C LYS A 10 9.72 -11.55 -1.79
N ASN A 11 10.41 -12.27 -0.90
CA ASN A 11 9.84 -12.75 0.37
C ASN A 11 9.82 -11.64 1.44
N ILE A 12 10.70 -10.66 1.34
CA ILE A 12 10.78 -9.52 2.25
C ILE A 12 10.94 -8.23 1.44
N TYR A 13 9.98 -7.32 1.59
CA TYR A 13 10.10 -5.96 1.05
C TYR A 13 10.87 -5.10 2.05
N PRO A 14 11.77 -4.21 1.60
CA PRO A 14 12.42 -3.27 2.50
C PRO A 14 11.37 -2.39 3.18
N THR A 15 11.57 -2.07 4.45
CA THR A 15 10.75 -1.03 5.11
C THR A 15 10.97 0.31 4.40
N LYS A 16 10.07 1.27 4.61
CA LYS A 16 10.21 2.63 4.06
C LYS A 16 11.59 3.25 4.33
N GLU A 17 12.11 3.04 5.55
CA GLU A 17 13.44 3.50 5.94
C GLU A 17 14.57 2.78 5.18
N VAL A 18 14.51 1.45 5.10
CA VAL A 18 15.53 0.66 4.39
C VAL A 18 15.49 0.96 2.90
N SER A 19 14.30 1.09 2.30
CA SER A 19 14.12 1.41 0.89
C SER A 19 14.69 2.79 0.55
N ASN A 20 14.52 3.78 1.44
CA ASN A 20 15.13 5.10 1.28
C ASN A 20 16.67 5.04 1.38
N LYS A 21 17.21 4.30 2.36
CA LYS A 21 18.67 4.09 2.51
C LYS A 21 19.27 3.42 1.28
N LEU A 22 18.58 2.43 0.70
CA LEU A 22 19.02 1.74 -0.51
C LEU A 22 19.03 2.66 -1.73
N ALA A 23 18.00 3.50 -1.91
CA ALA A 23 17.97 4.47 -3.01
C ALA A 23 19.15 5.45 -2.93
N ALA A 24 19.43 5.98 -1.74
CA ALA A 24 20.58 6.84 -1.51
C ALA A 24 21.93 6.10 -1.73
N PHE A 25 22.05 4.86 -1.25
CA PHE A 25 23.26 4.05 -1.40
C PHE A 25 23.61 3.79 -2.86
N PHE A 26 22.62 3.44 -3.68
CA PHE A 26 22.80 3.21 -5.12
C PHE A 26 22.76 4.49 -5.96
N LYS A 27 22.59 5.67 -5.33
CA LYS A 27 22.48 6.98 -6.00
C LYS A 27 21.38 6.99 -7.07
N LEU A 28 20.24 6.39 -6.77
CA LEU A 28 19.07 6.42 -7.64
C LEU A 28 18.45 7.83 -7.65
N ASP A 29 17.76 8.16 -8.74
CA ASP A 29 16.97 9.38 -8.89
C ASP A 29 15.60 9.31 -8.19
N THR A 30 15.26 8.15 -7.62
CA THR A 30 14.00 7.89 -6.90
C THR A 30 14.16 8.03 -5.38
N LYS A 31 13.06 8.34 -4.68
CA LYS A 31 13.03 8.49 -3.22
C LYS A 31 13.12 7.16 -2.45
N TYR A 32 12.70 6.08 -3.09
CA TYR A 32 12.64 4.72 -2.54
C TYR A 32 13.21 3.74 -3.57
N PHE A 33 13.89 2.71 -3.09
CA PHE A 33 14.46 1.66 -3.92
C PHE A 33 13.34 0.78 -4.49
N TYR A 34 12.99 1.05 -5.76
CA TYR A 34 12.02 0.36 -6.62
C TYR A 34 10.98 -0.50 -5.89
N ASP A 35 10.10 0.16 -5.13
CA ASP A 35 9.02 -0.46 -4.38
C ASP A 35 7.68 0.13 -4.85
N SER A 36 6.91 -0.66 -5.59
CA SER A 36 5.66 -0.24 -6.23
C SER A 36 4.58 0.26 -5.25
N MET A 37 4.71 0.00 -3.94
CA MET A 37 3.82 0.57 -2.92
C MET A 37 4.21 2.01 -2.54
N TYR A 38 5.49 2.37 -2.72
CA TYR A 38 6.04 3.66 -2.34
C TYR A 38 6.36 4.58 -3.52
N GLU A 39 6.43 4.03 -4.74
CA GLU A 39 6.62 4.82 -5.96
C GLU A 39 5.37 5.59 -6.37
N GLU A 40 4.19 5.04 -6.05
CA GLU A 40 2.92 5.67 -6.35
C GLU A 40 2.55 6.54 -5.14
N ASP A 41 2.58 7.88 -5.29
CA ASP A 41 2.08 8.86 -4.30
C ASP A 41 0.53 8.80 -4.23
N ILE A 42 0.00 7.60 -3.96
CA ILE A 42 -1.43 7.34 -3.92
C ILE A 42 -1.98 7.84 -2.60
N ASN A 43 -2.92 8.76 -2.70
CA ASN A 43 -3.77 9.12 -1.58
C ASN A 43 -4.86 8.05 -1.41
N ILE A 44 -4.63 7.10 -0.50
CA ILE A 44 -5.54 5.99 -0.20
C ILE A 44 -6.92 6.50 0.21
N SER A 45 -7.00 7.55 1.01
CA SER A 45 -8.28 8.13 1.44
C SER A 45 -9.10 8.65 0.25
N ILE A 46 -8.50 9.45 -0.63
CA ILE A 46 -9.17 9.98 -1.81
C ILE A 46 -9.58 8.86 -2.76
N THR A 47 -8.68 7.88 -2.98
CA THR A 47 -8.93 6.78 -3.91
C THR A 47 -10.10 5.91 -3.44
N LEU A 48 -10.13 5.55 -2.16
CA LEU A 48 -11.22 4.75 -1.59
C LEU A 48 -12.54 5.53 -1.57
N ASN A 49 -12.53 6.81 -1.20
CA ASN A 49 -13.74 7.64 -1.25
C ASN A 49 -14.32 7.72 -2.67
N THR A 50 -13.46 7.92 -3.67
CA THR A 50 -13.87 7.99 -5.08
C THR A 50 -14.47 6.66 -5.53
N PHE A 51 -13.81 5.55 -5.24
CA PHE A 51 -14.30 4.21 -5.56
C PHE A 51 -15.64 3.91 -4.88
N MET A 52 -15.78 4.24 -3.59
CA MET A 52 -17.01 4.02 -2.84
C MET A 52 -18.16 4.84 -3.40
N ASN A 53 -17.94 6.12 -3.71
CA ASN A 53 -18.95 7.00 -4.28
C ASN A 53 -19.40 6.53 -5.66
N ALA A 54 -18.46 6.13 -6.52
CA ALA A 54 -18.77 5.62 -7.86
C ALA A 54 -19.60 4.32 -7.84
N ASN A 55 -19.49 3.53 -6.77
CA ASN A 55 -20.16 2.23 -6.64
C ASN A 55 -21.28 2.22 -5.58
N ASN A 56 -21.66 3.37 -5.02
CA ASN A 56 -22.62 3.49 -3.92
C ASN A 56 -22.33 2.54 -2.74
N LEU A 57 -21.06 2.38 -2.38
CA LEU A 57 -20.62 1.49 -1.31
C LEU A 57 -20.58 2.20 0.04
N SER A 58 -21.05 1.51 1.08
CA SER A 58 -20.81 1.89 2.47
C SER A 58 -19.45 1.38 2.95
N ILE A 59 -18.93 1.94 4.06
CA ILE A 59 -17.72 1.43 4.73
C ILE A 59 -17.87 -0.06 5.06
N LYS A 60 -19.05 -0.49 5.51
CA LYS A 60 -19.36 -1.89 5.79
C LYS A 60 -19.27 -2.77 4.55
N SER A 61 -19.79 -2.28 3.42
CA SER A 61 -19.75 -3.01 2.14
C SER A 61 -18.31 -3.15 1.64
N LEU A 62 -17.53 -2.06 1.69
CA LEU A 62 -16.12 -2.08 1.30
C LEU A 62 -15.29 -3.01 2.21
N ALA A 63 -15.48 -2.92 3.53
CA ALA A 63 -14.80 -3.78 4.50
C ALA A 63 -15.08 -5.27 4.24
N LYS A 64 -16.33 -5.61 3.89
CA LYS A 64 -16.70 -6.98 3.50
C LYS A 64 -16.05 -7.40 2.17
N LEU A 65 -16.04 -6.52 1.18
CA LEU A 65 -15.45 -6.78 -0.14
C LEU A 65 -13.96 -7.13 -0.04
N ILE A 66 -13.23 -6.39 0.78
CA ILE A 66 -11.77 -6.55 0.94
C ILE A 66 -11.38 -7.46 2.11
N ASN A 67 -12.39 -7.99 2.82
CA ASN A 67 -12.25 -8.87 3.98
C ASN A 67 -11.35 -8.28 5.10
N ILE A 68 -11.66 -7.05 5.53
CA ILE A 68 -11.01 -6.40 6.69
C ILE A 68 -12.05 -5.80 7.64
N SER A 69 -11.62 -5.28 8.80
CA SER A 69 -12.53 -4.63 9.73
C SER A 69 -12.98 -3.25 9.22
N GLN A 70 -14.21 -2.87 9.55
CA GLN A 70 -14.73 -1.53 9.24
C GLN A 70 -13.88 -0.41 9.85
N GLU A 71 -13.34 -0.64 11.06
CA GLU A 71 -12.44 0.29 11.73
C GLU A 71 -11.18 0.56 10.91
N THR A 72 -10.57 -0.48 10.33
CA THR A 72 -9.39 -0.31 9.48
C THR A 72 -9.70 0.54 8.24
N VAL A 73 -10.85 0.32 7.59
CA VAL A 73 -11.30 1.18 6.47
C VAL A 73 -11.48 2.62 6.93
N SER A 74 -12.16 2.85 8.05
CA SER A 74 -12.36 4.19 8.61
C SER A 74 -11.05 4.90 8.94
N ASN A 75 -10.06 4.18 9.47
CA ASN A 75 -8.74 4.73 9.76
C ASN A 75 -7.97 5.12 8.49
N TRP A 76 -8.13 4.37 7.40
CA TRP A 76 -7.56 4.75 6.10
C TRP A 76 -8.23 5.98 5.52
N LEU A 77 -9.56 6.05 5.55
CA LEU A 77 -10.32 7.20 5.05
C LEU A 77 -10.01 8.49 5.83
N SER A 78 -9.76 8.38 7.15
CA SER A 78 -9.39 9.51 8.01
C SER A 78 -7.89 9.77 8.08
N ASN A 79 -7.06 9.04 7.31
CA ASN A 79 -5.60 9.13 7.34
C ASN A 79 -4.96 8.90 8.72
N LYS A 80 -5.68 8.25 9.66
CA LYS A 80 -5.16 7.93 11.01
C LYS A 80 -4.13 6.82 11.00
N GLN A 81 -4.23 5.91 10.03
CA GLN A 81 -3.35 4.76 9.91
C GLN A 81 -2.96 4.56 8.45
N PRO A 82 -1.67 4.34 8.14
CA PRO A 82 -1.26 3.97 6.79
C PRO A 82 -1.78 2.58 6.42
N ILE A 83 -2.00 2.36 5.11
CA ILE A 83 -2.38 1.05 4.59
C ILE A 83 -1.23 0.05 4.75
N SER A 84 -1.55 -1.20 5.06
CA SER A 84 -0.57 -2.30 5.06
C SER A 84 -0.28 -2.77 3.64
N ARG A 85 0.90 -3.35 3.39
CA ARG A 85 1.23 -3.92 2.08
C ARG A 85 0.26 -5.02 1.63
N LYS A 86 -0.15 -5.89 2.55
CA LYS A 86 -1.14 -6.94 2.28
C LYS A 86 -2.45 -6.34 1.76
N SER A 87 -2.91 -5.28 2.42
CA SER A 87 -4.13 -4.57 2.04
C SER A 87 -3.97 -3.81 0.73
N TYR A 88 -2.83 -3.16 0.52
CA TYR A 88 -2.50 -2.46 -0.73
C TYR A 88 -2.57 -3.41 -1.94
N ASN A 89 -1.89 -4.56 -1.85
CA ASN A 89 -1.94 -5.58 -2.90
C ASN A 89 -3.35 -6.09 -3.14
N LYS A 90 -4.15 -6.26 -2.07
CA LYS A 90 -5.54 -6.70 -2.21
C LYS A 90 -6.39 -5.68 -2.98
N LEU A 91 -6.15 -4.39 -2.77
CA LEU A 91 -6.85 -3.33 -3.51
C LEU A 91 -6.41 -3.29 -4.98
N LYS A 92 -5.12 -3.52 -5.29
CA LYS A 92 -4.64 -3.69 -6.69
C LYS A 92 -5.27 -4.89 -7.38
N GLU A 93 -5.32 -6.05 -6.71
CA GLU A 93 -5.98 -7.26 -7.24
C GLU A 93 -7.45 -7.03 -7.61
N LEU A 94 -8.14 -6.16 -6.85
CA LEU A 94 -9.54 -5.80 -7.08
C LEU A 94 -9.71 -4.66 -8.09
N GLY A 95 -8.62 -4.13 -8.66
CA GLY A 95 -8.66 -2.99 -9.59
C GLY A 95 -9.08 -1.66 -8.95
N ILE A 96 -9.01 -1.56 -7.63
CA ILE A 96 -9.35 -0.33 -6.88
C ILE A 96 -8.16 0.65 -6.93
N LEU A 97 -6.94 0.12 -6.89
CA LEU A 97 -5.70 0.86 -7.11
C LEU A 97 -5.18 0.56 -8.52
N SER A 98 -4.60 1.58 -9.15
CA SER A 98 -3.91 1.51 -10.44
C SER A 98 -2.70 0.57 -10.40
#